data_AF-A0A7U9T3Y6-F1
#
_entry.id   AF-A0A7U9T3Y6-F1
#
_cell.length_a   1.000
_cell.length_b   1.000
_cell.length_c   1.000
_cell.angle_alpha   90.00
_cell.angle_beta   90.00
_cell.angle_gamma   90.00
#
_symmetry.space_group_name_H-M   'P 1'
#
loop_
_entity.id
_entity.type
_entity.pdbx_description
1 polymer ?
#
loop_
_entity_poly.entity_id
_entity_poly.type
_entity_poly.pdbx_seq_one_letter_code
_entity_poly.pdbx_strand_id
1 'polypeptide(L)'
;MHKVAGGGKEWYLIRRLRCSSDKCGKLHNELPDCICPYKHYDAGLIEDVADGVVSEVDTETEDYPCEGTMKHWRWWLWMNEKNMEGHLRLAAHRFLDLDGKFLKSRASLLEEMKERISPGWLKAAARVIYNSGGRIEPYPSAA
;
A
#
# COMPACT_ATOMS: atom_id res chain seq x y z
N MET A 1 9.80 -5.85 -15.48
CA MET A 1 10.98 -6.57 -14.94
C MET A 1 11.41 -5.83 -13.70
N HIS A 2 11.43 -6.51 -12.57
CA HIS A 2 11.93 -6.01 -11.30
C HIS A 2 13.31 -6.59 -11.05
N LYS A 3 14.26 -5.73 -10.70
CA LYS A 3 15.62 -6.16 -10.38
C LYS A 3 15.65 -6.43 -8.88
N VAL A 4 16.14 -7.59 -8.48
CA VAL A 4 16.38 -7.92 -7.07
C VAL A 4 17.88 -7.88 -6.78
N ALA A 5 18.23 -7.80 -5.50
CA ALA A 5 19.61 -7.82 -5.03
C ALA A 5 20.39 -9.02 -5.61
N GLY A 6 21.68 -8.83 -5.87
CA GLY A 6 22.53 -9.86 -6.48
C GLY A 6 22.31 -10.05 -7.99
N GLY A 7 21.61 -9.13 -8.67
CA GLY A 7 21.43 -9.15 -10.13
C GLY A 7 20.30 -10.05 -10.62
N GLY A 8 19.47 -10.58 -9.71
CA GLY A 8 18.28 -11.35 -10.06
C GLY A 8 17.22 -10.51 -10.77
N LYS A 9 16.32 -11.18 -11.49
CA LYS A 9 15.23 -10.54 -12.22
C LYS A 9 13.91 -11.27 -11.98
N GLU A 10 12.89 -10.50 -11.65
CA GLU A 10 11.52 -10.98 -11.49
C GLU A 10 10.62 -10.37 -12.56
N TRP A 11 9.64 -11.16 -12.98
CA TRP A 11 8.62 -10.76 -13.95
C TRP A 11 7.27 -10.71 -13.26
N TYR A 12 6.65 -9.53 -13.24
CA TYR A 12 5.29 -9.37 -12.73
C TYR A 12 4.27 -9.63 -13.83
N LEU A 13 3.33 -10.52 -13.56
CA LEU A 13 2.16 -10.71 -14.39
C LEU A 13 1.09 -9.68 -13.99
N ILE A 14 0.92 -8.64 -14.80
CA ILE A 14 -0.13 -7.64 -14.59
C ILE A 14 -1.39 -8.11 -15.32
N ARG A 15 -2.40 -8.52 -14.56
CA ARG A 15 -3.68 -8.95 -15.13
C ARG A 15 -4.49 -7.74 -15.58
N ARG A 16 -5.24 -7.92 -16.68
CA ARG A 16 -6.30 -7.00 -17.10
C ARG A 16 -7.63 -7.52 -16.59
N LEU A 17 -8.23 -6.80 -15.64
CA LEU A 17 -9.48 -7.17 -14.98
C LEU A 17 -10.61 -6.24 -15.41
N ARG A 18 -11.84 -6.77 -15.52
CA ARG A 18 -13.03 -5.95 -15.79
C ARG A 18 -13.55 -5.35 -14.48
N CYS A 19 -13.74 -4.02 -14.44
CA CYS A 19 -14.33 -3.38 -13.28
C CYS A 19 -15.80 -3.80 -13.13
N SER A 20 -16.16 -4.35 -11.98
CA SER A 20 -17.53 -4.75 -11.65
C SER A 20 -18.42 -3.59 -11.16
N SER A 21 -17.92 -2.35 -11.19
CA SER A 21 -18.76 -1.18 -10.94
C SER A 21 -19.64 -0.89 -12.15
N ASP A 22 -20.95 -0.76 -11.93
CA ASP A 22 -21.94 -0.40 -12.95
C ASP A 22 -21.62 0.94 -13.64
N LYS A 23 -20.96 1.86 -12.93
CA LYS A 23 -20.56 3.16 -13.48
C LYS A 23 -19.32 3.08 -14.38
N CYS A 24 -18.58 1.97 -14.34
CA CYS A 24 -17.29 1.84 -15.00
C CYS A 24 -17.29 0.80 -16.13
N GLY A 25 -17.48 -0.49 -15.82
CA GLY A 25 -17.55 -1.61 -16.79
C GLY A 25 -16.31 -1.86 -17.68
N LYS A 26 -15.26 -1.03 -17.61
CA LYS A 26 -14.06 -1.07 -18.45
C LYS A 26 -13.02 -2.09 -17.97
N LEU A 27 -12.02 -2.36 -18.79
CA LEU A 27 -10.84 -3.17 -18.43
C LEU A 27 -9.77 -2.27 -17.80
N HIS A 28 -9.28 -2.66 -16.63
CA HIS A 28 -8.20 -1.99 -15.89
C HIS A 28 -7.04 -2.94 -15.66
N ASN A 29 -5.84 -2.40 -15.50
CA ASN A 29 -4.68 -3.17 -15.07
C ASN A 29 -4.74 -3.32 -13.54
N GLU A 30 -4.45 -4.52 -13.05
CA GLU A 30 -4.22 -4.75 -11.63
C GLU A 30 -2.97 -3.99 -11.18
N LEU A 31 -3.03 -3.36 -9.99
CA LEU A 31 -1.82 -2.89 -9.32
C LEU A 31 -1.06 -4.10 -8.75
N PRO A 32 0.19 -4.36 -9.18
CA PRO A 32 1.00 -5.45 -8.64
C PRO A 32 1.49 -5.15 -7.21
N ASP A 33 1.92 -6.19 -6.52
CA ASP A 33 2.37 -6.22 -5.12
C ASP A 33 3.82 -5.72 -4.91
N CYS A 34 4.27 -4.81 -5.77
CA CYS A 34 5.63 -4.23 -5.72
C CYS A 34 5.64 -2.71 -5.98
N ILE A 35 4.49 -2.15 -6.37
CA ILE A 35 4.37 -0.73 -6.71
C ILE A 35 3.54 -0.05 -5.64
N CYS A 36 4.10 0.97 -5.01
CA CYS A 36 3.32 1.98 -4.29
C CYS A 36 3.07 3.17 -5.23
N PRO A 37 1.82 3.43 -5.66
CA PRO A 37 1.55 4.50 -6.62
C PRO A 37 2.07 5.86 -6.16
N TYR A 38 2.58 6.66 -7.09
CA TYR A 38 3.20 7.97 -6.86
C TYR A 38 4.50 7.96 -6.03
N LYS A 39 5.04 6.78 -5.69
CA LYS A 39 6.35 6.64 -5.06
C LYS A 39 7.28 5.91 -6.03
N HIS A 40 8.52 6.39 -6.13
CA HIS A 40 9.51 5.87 -7.07
C HIS A 40 10.35 4.71 -6.51
N TYR A 41 10.01 4.26 -5.30
CA TYR A 41 10.75 3.26 -4.54
C TYR A 41 9.91 2.01 -4.36
N ASP A 42 10.59 0.89 -4.12
CA ASP A 42 9.93 -0.36 -3.79
C ASP A 42 9.03 -0.19 -2.54
N ALA A 43 7.86 -0.83 -2.56
CA ALA A 43 6.92 -0.74 -1.46
C ALA A 43 7.50 -1.29 -0.14
N GLY A 44 8.38 -2.30 -0.20
CA GLY A 44 9.10 -2.84 0.95
C GLY A 44 10.05 -1.82 1.56
N LEU A 45 10.83 -1.10 0.76
CA LEU A 45 11.71 -0.05 1.27
C LEU A 45 10.94 1.09 1.96
N ILE A 46 9.79 1.47 1.39
CA ILE A 46 8.92 2.48 2.02
C ILE A 46 8.37 1.96 3.35
N GLU A 47 8.01 0.68 3.40
CA GLU A 47 7.55 0.00 4.61
C GLU A 47 8.65 -0.06 5.69
N ASP A 48 9.86 -0.45 5.33
CA ASP A 48 10.99 -0.53 6.25
C ASP A 48 11.33 0.83 6.87
N VAL A 49 11.22 1.92 6.09
CA VAL A 49 11.38 3.29 6.60
C VAL A 49 10.24 3.68 7.56
N ALA A 50 9.03 3.19 7.29
CA ALA A 50 7.85 3.45 8.12
C ALA A 50 7.89 2.70 9.45
N ASP A 51 8.32 1.44 9.41
CA ASP A 51 8.42 0.55 10.57
C ASP A 51 9.72 0.79 11.37
N GLY A 52 10.60 1.68 10.89
CA GLY A 52 11.83 2.08 11.55
C GLY A 52 12.97 1.06 11.43
N VAL A 53 12.84 0.10 10.51
CA VAL A 53 13.87 -0.89 10.16
C VAL A 53 15.04 -0.23 9.44
N VAL A 54 14.75 0.75 8.56
CA VAL A 54 15.76 1.57 7.89
C VAL A 54 15.82 2.96 8.54
N SER A 55 17.00 3.29 9.07
CA SER A 55 17.28 4.57 9.71
C SER A 55 18.07 5.50 8.80
N GLU A 56 18.11 6.79 9.17
CA GLU A 56 18.81 7.86 8.44
C GLU A 56 20.34 7.63 8.30
N VAL A 57 20.88 6.66 9.03
CA VAL A 57 22.31 6.33 9.11
C VAL A 57 22.70 5.12 8.25
N ASP A 58 21.72 4.33 7.78
CA ASP A 58 21.94 3.06 7.08
C ASP A 58 22.30 3.26 5.60
N THR A 59 23.55 3.67 5.36
CA THR A 59 24.09 4.01 4.02
C THR A 59 24.57 2.80 3.20
N GLU A 60 24.24 1.57 3.59
CA GLU A 60 24.83 0.36 2.98
C GLU A 60 24.31 0.03 1.56
N THR A 61 23.35 0.79 1.02
CA THR A 61 22.77 0.52 -0.31
C THR A 61 22.75 1.74 -1.22
N GLU A 62 22.90 1.51 -2.52
CA GLU A 62 23.00 2.55 -3.56
C GLU A 62 21.66 3.27 -3.83
N ASP A 63 20.52 2.60 -3.55
CA ASP A 63 19.15 3.09 -3.74
C ASP A 63 18.56 3.77 -2.48
N TYR A 64 19.42 4.25 -1.60
CA TYR A 64 19.02 4.81 -0.31
C TYR A 64 18.28 6.16 -0.44
N PRO A 65 17.05 6.29 0.09
CA PRO A 65 16.31 7.55 0.02
C PRO A 65 16.91 8.58 0.97
N CYS A 66 16.92 9.86 0.59
CA CYS A 66 17.39 10.91 1.50
C CYS A 66 16.46 11.06 2.72
N GLU A 67 16.98 11.58 3.82
CA GLU A 67 16.25 11.86 5.07
C GLU A 67 14.91 12.59 4.83
N GLY A 68 14.92 13.62 3.97
CA GLY A 68 13.70 14.37 3.63
C GLY A 68 12.62 13.50 2.98
N THR A 69 13.03 12.53 2.17
CA THR A 69 12.14 11.55 1.52
C THR A 69 11.58 10.57 2.56
N MET A 70 12.42 10.09 3.48
CA MET A 70 11.97 9.23 4.58
C MET A 70 10.94 9.92 5.48
N LYS A 71 11.24 11.16 5.90
CA LYS A 71 10.31 11.98 6.70
C LYS A 71 9.00 12.21 5.96
N HIS A 72 9.06 12.46 4.65
CA HIS A 72 7.88 12.61 3.82
C HIS A 72 7.03 11.34 3.77
N TRP A 73 7.63 10.14 3.68
CA TRP A 73 6.88 8.88 3.69
C TRP A 73 6.21 8.59 5.02
N ARG A 74 6.93 8.80 6.13
CA ARG A 74 6.36 8.66 7.49
C ARG A 74 5.15 9.59 7.66
N TRP A 75 5.31 10.86 7.26
CA TRP A 75 4.22 11.83 7.28
C TRP A 75 3.06 11.44 6.36
N TRP A 76 3.35 10.99 5.14
CA TRP A 76 2.35 10.57 4.16
C TRP A 76 1.51 9.38 4.64
N LEU A 77 2.14 8.39 5.28
CA LEU A 77 1.45 7.25 5.88
C LEU A 77 0.58 7.67 7.05
N TRP A 78 1.13 8.49 7.95
CA TRP A 78 0.38 9.03 9.09
C TRP A 78 -0.86 9.81 8.63
N MET A 79 -0.74 10.65 7.61
CA MET A 79 -1.89 11.39 7.06
C MET A 79 -2.93 10.50 6.38
N ASN A 80 -2.50 9.37 5.81
CA ASN A 80 -3.39 8.45 5.11
C ASN A 80 -3.95 7.34 5.99
N GLU A 81 -3.57 7.23 7.27
CA GLU A 81 -3.97 6.12 8.14
C GLU A 81 -5.48 5.88 8.13
N LYS A 82 -6.28 6.94 8.36
CA LYS A 82 -7.75 6.86 8.32
C LYS A 82 -8.31 6.57 6.93
N ASN A 83 -7.68 7.10 5.88
CA ASN A 83 -8.07 6.86 4.49
C ASN A 83 -7.87 5.37 4.13
N MET A 84 -6.70 4.83 4.46
CA MET A 84 -6.36 3.42 4.26
C MET A 84 -7.31 2.52 5.03
N GLU A 85 -7.55 2.81 6.31
CA GLU A 85 -8.50 2.07 7.16
C GLU A 85 -9.90 2.02 6.52
N GLY A 86 -10.42 3.17 6.08
CA GLY A 86 -11.73 3.26 5.43
C GLY A 86 -11.81 2.43 4.14
N HIS A 87 -10.79 2.50 3.28
CA HIS A 87 -10.74 1.73 2.05
C HIS A 87 -10.60 0.23 2.28
N LEU A 88 -9.75 -0.19 3.22
CA LEU A 88 -9.59 -1.60 3.58
C LEU A 88 -10.89 -2.19 4.10
N ARG A 89 -11.61 -1.46 4.98
CA ARG A 89 -12.93 -1.88 5.47
C ARG A 89 -13.95 -2.01 4.37
N LEU A 90 -14.01 -1.03 3.47
CA LEU A 90 -14.93 -1.06 2.33
C LEU A 90 -14.64 -2.25 1.41
N ALA A 91 -13.36 -2.51 1.13
CA ALA A 91 -12.95 -3.66 0.34
C ALA A 91 -13.29 -4.98 1.04
N ALA A 92 -13.02 -5.10 2.34
CA ALA A 92 -13.33 -6.30 3.12
C ALA A 92 -14.84 -6.58 3.19
N HIS A 93 -15.66 -5.55 3.42
CA HIS A 93 -17.12 -5.67 3.35
C HIS A 93 -17.58 -6.18 1.98
N ARG A 94 -17.04 -5.62 0.89
CA ARG A 94 -17.43 -5.97 -0.48
C ARG A 94 -17.00 -7.38 -0.91
N PHE A 95 -15.80 -7.80 -0.54
CA PHE A 95 -15.21 -9.03 -1.07
C PHE A 95 -15.31 -10.23 -0.12
N LEU A 96 -15.45 -10.00 1.19
CA LEU A 96 -15.53 -11.04 2.20
C LEU A 96 -16.91 -11.10 2.88
N ASP A 97 -17.88 -10.30 2.41
CA ASP A 97 -19.25 -10.22 2.95
C ASP A 97 -19.28 -9.97 4.47
N LEU A 98 -18.31 -9.21 4.98
CA LEU A 98 -18.25 -8.87 6.41
C LEU A 98 -19.43 -7.97 6.78
N ASP A 99 -20.05 -8.23 7.91
CA ASP A 99 -21.29 -7.56 8.29
C ASP A 99 -21.12 -6.05 8.61
N GLY A 100 -22.25 -5.35 8.74
CA GLY A 100 -22.24 -3.95 9.15
C GLY A 100 -21.72 -3.73 10.58
N LYS A 101 -21.57 -4.77 11.40
CA LYS A 101 -20.96 -4.66 12.74
C LYS A 101 -19.44 -4.56 12.62
N PHE A 102 -18.84 -5.30 11.70
CA PHE A 102 -17.42 -5.18 11.35
C PHE A 102 -17.07 -3.75 10.94
N LEU A 103 -17.88 -3.14 10.05
CA LEU A 103 -17.67 -1.74 9.65
C LEU A 103 -17.71 -0.77 10.84
N LYS A 104 -18.52 -1.07 11.87
CA LYS A 104 -18.66 -0.26 13.10
C LYS A 104 -17.69 -0.65 14.21
N SER A 105 -16.87 -1.70 14.01
CA SER A 105 -15.88 -2.13 15.00
C SER A 105 -14.86 -1.02 15.24
N ARG A 106 -14.41 -0.88 16.50
CA ARG A 106 -13.34 0.04 16.88
C ARG A 106 -11.94 -0.54 16.65
N ALA A 107 -11.82 -1.84 16.40
CA ALA A 107 -10.54 -2.49 16.12
C ALA A 107 -10.01 -2.02 14.76
N SER A 108 -8.74 -1.62 14.68
CA SER A 108 -8.12 -1.13 13.44
C SER A 108 -7.76 -2.30 12.53
N LEU A 109 -8.39 -2.39 11.35
CA LEU A 109 -8.08 -3.42 10.37
C LEU A 109 -6.66 -3.23 9.81
N LEU A 110 -6.22 -1.98 9.66
CA LEU A 110 -4.87 -1.64 9.22
C LEU A 110 -3.82 -2.12 10.22
N GLU A 111 -4.02 -1.90 11.52
CA GLU A 111 -3.07 -2.38 12.55
C GLU A 111 -3.08 -3.91 12.65
N GLU A 112 -4.25 -4.55 12.64
CA GLU A 112 -4.33 -6.02 12.60
C GLU A 112 -3.62 -6.60 11.37
N MET A 113 -3.69 -5.89 10.23
CA MET A 113 -3.00 -6.28 9.02
C MET A 113 -1.48 -6.11 9.18
N LYS A 114 -1.00 -4.97 9.70
CA LYS A 114 0.43 -4.76 10.01
C LYS A 114 0.98 -5.86 10.90
N GLU A 115 0.28 -6.21 11.98
CA GLU A 115 0.71 -7.25 12.92
C GLU A 115 0.81 -8.65 12.28
N ARG A 116 -0.08 -8.98 11.34
CA ARG A 116 -0.19 -10.33 10.78
C ARG A 116 0.67 -10.57 9.55
N ILE A 117 0.92 -9.52 8.75
CA ILE A 117 1.57 -9.66 7.45
C ILE A 117 2.79 -8.76 7.26
N SER A 118 3.34 -8.19 8.33
CA SER A 118 4.67 -7.57 8.29
C SER A 118 5.77 -8.64 8.23
N PRO A 119 6.80 -8.48 7.36
CA PRO A 119 6.91 -7.45 6.32
C PRO A 119 6.03 -7.77 5.10
N GLY A 120 5.48 -6.73 4.47
CA GLY A 120 4.64 -6.76 3.29
C GLY A 120 3.24 -6.18 3.47
N TRP A 121 2.96 -5.51 4.60
CA TRP A 121 1.65 -4.95 4.87
C TRP A 121 1.31 -3.79 3.92
N LEU A 122 2.28 -2.96 3.55
CA LEU A 122 2.04 -1.77 2.73
C LEU A 122 1.69 -2.14 1.29
N LYS A 123 2.45 -3.08 0.71
CA LYS A 123 2.15 -3.60 -0.65
C LYS A 123 0.79 -4.30 -0.69
N ALA A 124 0.43 -5.04 0.35
CA ALA A 124 -0.88 -5.68 0.46
C ALA A 124 -2.00 -4.65 0.59
N ALA A 125 -1.81 -3.64 1.45
CA ALA A 125 -2.76 -2.55 1.63
C ALA A 125 -3.02 -1.82 0.30
N ALA A 126 -1.94 -1.35 -0.35
CA ALA A 126 -2.02 -0.65 -1.61
C ALA A 126 -2.73 -1.50 -2.67
N ARG A 127 -2.34 -2.79 -2.81
CA ARG A 127 -2.98 -3.70 -3.76
C ARG A 127 -4.49 -3.81 -3.51
N VAL A 128 -4.93 -4.00 -2.28
CA VAL A 128 -6.37 -4.10 -1.95
C VAL A 128 -7.09 -2.78 -2.23
N ILE A 129 -6.53 -1.65 -1.77
CA ILE A 129 -7.13 -0.33 -1.92
C ILE A 129 -7.30 0.03 -3.40
N TYR A 130 -6.23 -0.03 -4.19
CA TYR A 130 -6.29 0.38 -5.60
C TYR A 130 -7.11 -0.58 -6.47
N ASN A 131 -6.99 -1.90 -6.27
CA ASN A 131 -7.75 -2.87 -7.07
C ASN A 131 -9.24 -2.95 -6.69
N SER A 132 -9.63 -2.42 -5.52
CA SER A 132 -11.03 -2.26 -5.14
C SER A 132 -11.67 -0.97 -5.67
N GLY A 133 -10.87 -0.09 -6.31
CA GLY A 133 -11.30 1.21 -6.83
C GLY A 133 -11.08 2.39 -5.86
N GLY A 134 -10.42 2.16 -4.73
CA GLY A 134 -9.96 3.19 -3.82
C GLY A 134 -8.62 3.79 -4.24
N ARG A 135 -8.10 4.71 -3.42
CA ARG A 135 -6.74 5.27 -3.59
C ARG A 135 -6.20 5.73 -2.24
N ILE A 136 -4.88 5.69 -2.12
CA ILE A 136 -4.17 6.36 -1.02
C ILE A 136 -3.85 7.77 -1.52
N GLU A 137 -4.19 8.81 -0.77
CA GLU A 137 -4.01 10.19 -1.23
C GLU A 137 -2.52 10.50 -1.36
N PRO A 138 -2.03 10.84 -2.57
CA PRO A 138 -0.59 11.06 -2.78
C PRO A 138 -0.08 12.32 -2.09
N TYR A 139 -0.94 13.34 -2.01
CA TYR A 139 -0.68 14.65 -1.40
C TYR A 139 -1.82 14.98 -0.43
N PRO A 140 -1.88 14.32 0.74
CA PRO A 140 -2.95 14.55 1.70
C PRO A 140 -2.84 15.97 2.27
N SER A 141 -3.95 16.71 2.30
CA SER A 141 -4.03 17.99 2.99
C SER A 141 -4.50 17.77 4.42
N ALA A 142 -3.92 18.49 5.39
CA ALA A 142 -4.50 18.59 6.71
C ALA A 142 -5.92 19.18 6.59
N ALA A 143 -6.90 18.50 7.16
CA ALA A 143 -8.29 18.96 7.22
C ALA A 143 -8.48 19.98 8.35
#